data_AF-A0A1Y1LMQ0-F1
#
_entry.id   AF-A0A1Y1LMQ0-F1
#
_cell.length_a   1.000
_cell.length_b   1.000
_cell.length_c   1.000
_cell.angle_alpha   90.00
_cell.angle_beta   90.00
_cell.angle_gamma   90.00
#
_symmetry.space_group_name_H-M   'P 1'
#
loop_
_entity.id
_entity.type
_entity.pdbx_description
1 polymer ?
#
loop_
_entity_poly.entity_id
_entity_poly.type
_entity_poly.pdbx_seq_one_letter_code
_entity_poly.pdbx_strand_id
1 'polypeptide(L)'
;MPAKVKVKIIAGKNLPVMDRSSDTTDAYVELKLGGTTYKTEVCRKSLNPQWNSDWYRFEMDDSELQDEPLQIRLMDHDTYSANDAIGKVYVDLNPLLLPSIPVMPKCRWSGDPSSNGEHSTNSLLSGWFPVYDTMHGIRGEVNVMVKVELFSDFNKFRQSSCGVQFFCSPSVPHGYAIQMYHGFVEELIVNDDPEYQWIDKIRTPRASNEARQTLFFKLAGELRRRIGVKALELGGNAVIGYSQCFDLEGELGVVVRGIGTSVTLTKLRDVPPLTILESNNEE
;
A
#
# COMPACT_ATOMS: atom_id res chain seq x y z
N MET A 1 11.99 1.95 -12.00
CA MET A 1 11.21 2.91 -12.82
C MET A 1 10.71 3.99 -11.88
N PRO A 2 10.61 5.27 -12.30
CA PRO A 2 9.99 6.27 -11.44
C PRO A 2 8.48 6.06 -11.47
N ALA A 3 7.85 5.85 -10.32
CA ALA A 3 6.40 5.88 -10.16
C ALA A 3 5.97 7.23 -9.59
N LYS A 4 4.79 7.71 -10.02
CA LYS A 4 4.19 8.91 -9.46
C LYS A 4 3.03 8.53 -8.55
N VAL A 5 3.15 8.84 -7.27
CA VAL A 5 2.06 8.69 -6.30
C VAL A 5 1.45 10.06 -6.05
N LYS A 6 0.15 10.19 -6.28
CA LYS A 6 -0.60 11.42 -6.00
C LYS A 6 -1.52 11.17 -4.82
N VAL A 7 -1.48 12.04 -3.81
CA VAL A 7 -2.30 11.94 -2.61
C VAL A 7 -3.10 13.22 -2.42
N LYS A 8 -4.38 13.07 -2.07
CA LYS A 8 -5.28 14.17 -1.73
C LYS A 8 -5.98 13.88 -0.41
N ILE A 9 -6.03 14.89 0.46
CA ILE A 9 -6.68 14.84 1.76
C ILE A 9 -7.97 15.65 1.68
N ILE A 10 -9.09 14.95 1.87
CA ILE A 10 -10.43 15.53 1.68
C ILE A 10 -10.92 16.11 3.00
N ALA A 11 -11.08 15.27 4.01
CA ALA A 11 -11.75 15.62 5.26
C ALA A 11 -11.30 14.75 6.43
N GLY A 12 -11.53 15.22 7.65
CA GLY A 12 -11.46 14.45 8.88
C GLY A 12 -12.83 14.43 9.56
N LYS A 13 -13.11 13.42 10.38
CA LYS A 13 -14.32 13.38 11.19
C LYS A 13 -14.08 12.67 12.51
N ASN A 14 -14.88 13.03 13.51
CA ASN A 14 -14.82 12.47 14.87
C ASN A 14 -13.42 12.54 15.48
N LEU A 15 -12.69 13.63 15.22
CA LEU A 15 -11.40 13.86 15.86
C LEU A 15 -11.61 14.13 17.36
N PRO A 16 -10.66 13.72 18.21
CA PRO A 16 -10.71 13.99 19.64
C PRO A 16 -10.45 15.47 19.93
N VAL A 17 -11.05 15.99 21.00
CA VAL A 17 -10.68 17.30 21.54
C VAL A 17 -9.22 17.24 22.00
N MET A 18 -8.40 18.13 21.44
CA MET A 18 -6.98 18.29 21.81
C MET A 18 -6.80 19.62 22.56
N ASP A 19 -7.49 20.66 22.12
CA ASP A 19 -7.57 21.94 22.81
C ASP A 19 -8.68 21.99 23.86
N ARG A 20 -8.31 21.81 25.13
CA ARG A 20 -9.28 21.86 26.25
C ARG A 20 -9.96 23.21 26.45
N SER A 21 -9.35 24.30 25.99
CA SER A 21 -9.89 25.65 26.16
C SER A 21 -11.00 25.97 25.17
N SER A 22 -10.92 25.42 23.95
CA SER A 22 -11.86 25.63 22.88
C SER A 22 -12.82 24.46 22.69
N ASP A 23 -12.58 23.33 23.37
CA ASP A 23 -13.26 22.05 23.18
C ASP A 23 -13.21 21.55 21.72
N THR A 24 -12.11 21.88 21.02
CA THR A 24 -11.91 21.58 19.60
C THR A 24 -10.47 21.11 19.32
N THR A 25 -10.07 21.15 18.04
CA THR A 25 -8.76 20.74 17.53
C THR A 25 -8.39 21.66 16.38
N ASP A 26 -7.12 22.07 16.31
CA ASP A 26 -6.54 22.82 15.20
C ASP A 26 -5.78 21.85 14.28
N ALA A 27 -6.52 21.05 13.51
CA ALA A 27 -5.98 19.88 12.82
C ALA A 27 -5.27 20.20 11.50
N TYR A 28 -4.11 19.58 11.28
CA TYR A 28 -3.45 19.47 9.97
C TYR A 28 -2.91 18.06 9.74
N VAL A 29 -2.57 17.74 8.49
CA VAL A 29 -2.09 16.41 8.08
C VAL A 29 -0.67 16.49 7.53
N GLU A 30 0.20 15.61 8.02
CA GLU A 30 1.53 15.36 7.47
C GLU A 30 1.52 14.08 6.63
N LEU A 31 1.88 14.21 5.35
CA LEU A 31 2.01 13.09 4.43
C LEU A 31 3.48 12.78 4.26
N LYS A 32 3.88 11.54 4.53
CA LYS A 32 5.24 11.07 4.34
C LYS A 32 5.27 9.79 3.53
N LEU A 33 6.10 9.76 2.50
CA LEU A 33 6.39 8.58 1.69
C LEU A 33 7.87 8.60 1.35
N GLY A 34 8.61 7.54 1.72
CA GLY A 34 10.06 7.51 1.66
C GLY A 34 10.70 8.70 2.38
N GLY A 35 11.56 9.44 1.66
CA GLY A 35 12.24 10.63 2.15
C GLY A 35 11.43 11.94 2.07
N THR A 36 10.30 11.96 1.37
CA THR A 36 9.55 13.20 1.10
C THR A 36 8.41 13.39 2.10
N THR A 37 8.20 14.63 2.54
CA THR A 37 7.10 15.00 3.45
C THR A 37 6.37 16.24 2.97
N TYR A 38 5.04 16.21 2.97
CA TYR A 38 4.16 17.35 2.73
C TYR A 38 3.26 17.61 3.92
N LYS A 39 2.74 18.84 4.02
CA LYS A 39 1.78 19.23 5.06
C LYS A 39 0.58 19.93 4.42
N THR A 40 -0.61 19.70 4.98
CA THR A 40 -1.80 20.48 4.64
C THR A 40 -1.81 21.81 5.37
N GLU A 41 -2.73 22.68 4.98
CA GLU A 41 -3.11 23.82 5.81
C GLU A 41 -3.75 23.35 7.12
N VAL A 42 -3.72 24.23 8.13
CA VAL A 42 -4.34 24.01 9.44
C VAL A 42 -5.81 24.39 9.39
N CYS A 43 -6.68 23.43 9.69
CA CYS A 43 -8.11 23.66 9.88
C CYS A 43 -8.37 23.91 11.36
N ARG A 44 -8.66 25.16 11.71
CA ARG A 44 -8.83 25.57 13.10
C ARG A 44 -10.20 25.22 13.68
N LYS A 45 -10.21 24.91 14.97
CA LYS A 45 -11.39 24.76 15.83
C LYS A 45 -12.45 23.83 15.26
N SER A 46 -12.04 22.65 14.80
CA SER A 46 -12.97 21.68 14.22
C SER A 46 -12.58 20.24 14.54
N LEU A 47 -13.56 19.46 15.02
CA LEU A 47 -13.45 18.00 15.14
C LEU A 47 -13.80 17.28 13.83
N ASN A 48 -14.26 18.01 12.82
CA ASN A 48 -14.63 17.51 11.49
C ASN A 48 -14.02 18.39 10.39
N PRO A 49 -12.67 18.52 10.35
CA PRO A 49 -11.99 19.45 9.45
C PRO A 49 -12.22 19.10 7.97
N GLN A 50 -12.22 20.13 7.12
CA GLN A 50 -12.35 20.00 5.67
C GLN A 50 -11.12 20.63 5.04
N TRP A 51 -10.23 19.82 4.47
CA TRP A 51 -9.00 20.31 3.84
C TRP A 51 -9.15 20.49 2.33
N ASN A 52 -9.85 19.57 1.67
CA ASN A 52 -10.03 19.56 0.21
C ASN A 52 -8.74 19.90 -0.55
N SER A 53 -7.62 19.30 -0.13
CA SER A 53 -6.28 19.71 -0.56
C SER A 53 -6.09 19.57 -2.07
N ASP A 54 -5.09 20.27 -2.59
CA ASP A 54 -4.50 19.93 -3.88
C ASP A 54 -3.84 18.55 -3.83
N TRP A 55 -3.52 18.01 -5.01
CA TRP A 55 -2.79 16.76 -5.14
C TRP A 55 -1.30 16.96 -4.79
N TYR A 56 -0.88 16.33 -3.69
CA TYR A 56 0.53 16.15 -3.36
C TYR A 56 1.12 15.07 -4.24
N ARG A 57 2.31 15.31 -4.80
CA ARG A 57 2.95 14.41 -5.77
C ARG A 57 4.26 13.90 -5.20
N PHE A 58 4.42 12.59 -5.17
CA PHE A 58 5.65 11.91 -4.80
C PHE A 58 6.21 11.21 -6.03
N GLU A 59 7.54 11.26 -6.17
CA GLU A 59 8.28 10.51 -7.17
C GLU A 59 9.14 9.50 -6.43
N MET A 60 8.98 8.22 -6.75
CA MET A 60 9.63 7.11 -6.06
C MET A 60 10.15 6.12 -7.08
N ASP A 61 11.18 5.34 -6.74
CA ASP A 61 11.51 4.16 -7.52
C ASP A 61 10.58 2.97 -7.20
N ASP A 62 10.64 1.89 -7.99
CA ASP A 62 9.72 0.76 -7.82
C ASP A 62 9.96 -0.02 -6.52
N SER A 63 11.21 -0.06 -6.04
CA SER A 63 11.56 -0.74 -4.79
C SER A 63 11.00 0.02 -3.61
N GLU A 64 11.26 1.32 -3.54
CA GLU A 64 10.73 2.23 -2.52
C GLU A 64 9.21 2.24 -2.54
N LEU A 65 8.57 2.20 -3.71
CA LEU A 65 7.11 2.15 -3.83
C LEU A 65 6.47 0.90 -3.19
N GLN A 66 7.17 -0.23 -3.21
CA GLN A 66 6.69 -1.49 -2.61
C GLN A 66 7.09 -1.60 -1.13
N ASP A 67 8.24 -1.05 -0.76
CA ASP A 67 8.84 -1.17 0.57
C ASP A 67 8.37 -0.08 1.54
N GLU A 68 8.09 1.14 1.07
CA GLU A 68 7.71 2.27 1.92
C GLU A 68 6.19 2.45 2.00
N PRO A 69 5.60 2.42 3.21
CA PRO A 69 4.18 2.72 3.37
C PRO A 69 3.94 4.23 3.22
N LEU A 70 2.79 4.61 2.64
CA LEU A 70 2.31 5.98 2.74
C LEU A 70 1.85 6.24 4.18
N GLN A 71 2.51 7.18 4.84
CA GLN A 71 2.23 7.58 6.21
C GLN A 71 1.43 8.88 6.20
N ILE A 72 0.27 8.85 6.86
CA ILE A 72 -0.64 10.00 6.99
C ILE A 72 -0.79 10.27 8.48
N ARG A 73 -0.15 11.32 8.97
CA ARG A 73 -0.17 11.68 10.40
C ARG A 73 -1.06 12.88 10.61
N LEU A 74 -2.05 12.74 11.48
CA LEU A 74 -2.90 13.86 11.91
C LEU A 74 -2.26 14.50 13.14
N MET A 75 -2.15 15.82 13.08
CA MET A 75 -1.49 16.64 14.08
C MET A 75 -2.43 17.75 14.52
N ASP A 76 -2.36 18.11 15.79
CA ASP A 76 -2.97 19.30 16.37
C ASP A 76 -1.94 20.43 16.40
N HIS A 77 -2.32 21.60 15.90
CA HIS A 77 -1.42 22.74 15.78
C HIS A 77 -1.51 23.67 16.98
N ASP A 78 -0.45 23.66 17.78
CA ASP A 78 -0.28 24.59 18.87
C ASP A 78 0.53 25.81 18.45
N THR A 79 0.07 27.01 18.84
CA THR A 79 0.79 28.26 18.54
C THR A 79 1.97 28.50 19.48
N TYR A 80 1.87 28.05 20.73
CA TYR A 80 2.82 28.36 21.80
C TYR A 80 3.52 27.13 22.40
N SER A 81 3.16 25.92 21.95
CA SER A 81 3.73 24.63 22.36
C SER A 81 4.10 23.78 21.15
N ALA A 82 4.69 22.61 21.39
CA ALA A 82 4.93 21.63 20.34
C ALA A 82 3.60 21.00 19.89
N ASN A 83 3.41 20.85 18.59
CA ASN A 83 2.23 20.21 18.02
C ASN A 83 2.05 18.77 18.52
N ASP A 84 0.81 18.43 18.90
CA ASP A 84 0.48 17.11 19.41
C ASP A 84 0.02 16.16 18.31
N ALA A 85 0.51 14.91 18.35
CA ALA A 85 0.03 13.88 17.44
C ALA A 85 -1.37 13.43 17.85
N ILE A 86 -2.32 13.47 16.92
CA ILE A 86 -3.67 12.92 17.09
C ILE A 86 -3.62 11.40 16.84
N GLY A 87 -2.97 11.02 15.74
CA GLY A 87 -2.76 9.62 15.35
C GLY A 87 -2.24 9.51 13.91
N LYS A 88 -2.20 8.29 13.39
CA LYS A 88 -1.55 7.96 12.12
C LYS A 88 -2.33 6.89 11.36
N VAL A 89 -2.23 6.95 10.04
CA VAL A 89 -2.70 5.94 9.10
C VAL A 89 -1.51 5.50 8.25
N TYR A 90 -1.39 4.19 8.05
CA TYR A 90 -0.46 3.59 7.10
C TYR A 90 -1.27 3.01 5.95
N VAL A 91 -0.91 3.37 4.72
CA VAL A 91 -1.56 2.87 3.51
C VAL A 91 -0.55 2.07 2.69
N ASP A 92 -0.86 0.80 2.47
CA ASP A 92 -0.12 -0.08 1.57
C ASP A 92 -0.47 0.25 0.12
N LEU A 93 0.54 0.57 -0.69
CA LEU A 93 0.38 0.93 -2.10
C LEU A 93 0.43 -0.29 -3.02
N ASN A 94 0.90 -1.46 -2.55
CA ASN A 94 1.05 -2.67 -3.35
C ASN A 94 -0.22 -3.08 -4.13
N PRO A 95 -1.45 -3.00 -3.57
CA PRO A 95 -2.67 -3.33 -4.31
C PRO A 95 -2.90 -2.45 -5.55
N LEU A 96 -2.32 -1.25 -5.59
CA LEU A 96 -2.44 -0.32 -6.72
C LEU A 96 -1.41 -0.57 -7.82
N LEU A 97 -0.46 -1.47 -7.59
CA LEU A 97 0.62 -1.80 -8.53
C LEU A 97 0.26 -2.93 -9.50
N LEU A 98 -0.96 -3.45 -9.40
CA LEU A 98 -1.47 -4.47 -10.31
C LEU A 98 -1.77 -3.85 -11.69
N PRO A 99 -1.59 -4.59 -12.79
CA PRO A 99 -1.94 -4.09 -14.11
C PRO A 99 -3.43 -3.73 -14.11
N SER A 100 -3.76 -2.53 -14.59
CA SER A 100 -5.16 -2.11 -14.65
C SER A 100 -5.94 -3.13 -15.45
N ILE A 101 -7.06 -3.59 -14.89
CA ILE A 101 -8.10 -4.27 -15.67
C ILE A 101 -8.39 -3.35 -16.86
N PRO A 102 -8.34 -3.83 -18.12
CA PRO A 102 -8.84 -3.05 -19.23
C PRO A 102 -10.28 -2.67 -18.90
N VAL A 103 -10.50 -1.43 -18.49
CA VAL A 103 -11.84 -0.87 -18.40
C VAL A 103 -12.41 -1.03 -19.80
N MET A 104 -13.64 -1.57 -19.90
CA MET A 104 -14.35 -1.77 -21.16
C MET A 104 -14.06 -0.63 -22.14
N PRO A 105 -13.86 -0.91 -23.45
CA PRO A 105 -13.67 0.16 -24.41
C PRO A 105 -14.85 1.13 -24.28
N LYS A 106 -14.55 2.42 -24.07
CA LYS A 106 -15.55 3.50 -24.11
C LYS A 106 -16.42 3.26 -25.35
N CYS A 107 -17.76 3.25 -25.18
CA CYS A 107 -18.68 3.22 -26.31
C CYS A 107 -18.28 4.30 -27.32
N ARG A 108 -18.09 3.88 -28.58
CA ARG A 108 -17.52 4.62 -29.72
C ARG A 108 -18.28 5.88 -30.15
N TRP A 109 -19.20 6.39 -29.33
CA TRP A 109 -20.15 7.46 -29.66
C TRP A 109 -19.79 8.83 -29.06
N SER A 110 -18.83 8.90 -28.13
CA SER A 110 -18.28 10.18 -27.66
C SER A 110 -16.98 10.49 -28.40
N GLY A 111 -17.09 11.26 -29.48
CA GLY A 111 -15.97 11.67 -30.34
C GLY A 111 -15.06 12.72 -29.69
N ASP A 112 -14.12 12.27 -28.86
CA ASP A 112 -12.98 13.09 -28.42
C ASP A 112 -11.69 12.61 -29.12
N PRO A 113 -11.11 13.36 -30.08
CA PRO A 113 -9.97 12.90 -30.88
C PRO A 113 -8.60 13.04 -30.21
N SER A 114 -8.50 13.28 -28.89
CA SER A 114 -7.27 13.82 -28.29
C SER A 114 -6.57 12.93 -27.24
N SER A 115 -6.67 11.59 -27.30
CA SER A 115 -5.84 10.71 -26.46
C SER A 115 -4.85 9.89 -27.30
N ASN A 116 -3.65 10.45 -27.52
CA ASN A 116 -2.48 9.62 -27.83
C ASN A 116 -2.27 8.67 -26.64
N GLY A 117 -2.36 7.36 -26.92
CA GLY A 117 -2.39 6.32 -25.91
C GLY A 117 -1.06 6.12 -25.20
N GLU A 118 -0.86 6.82 -24.10
CA GLU A 118 0.06 6.43 -23.04
C GLU A 118 -0.71 5.51 -22.09
N HIS A 119 -0.36 4.22 -22.04
CA HIS A 119 -0.99 3.20 -21.18
C HIS A 119 -0.58 3.39 -19.71
N SER A 120 -0.87 4.55 -19.12
CA SER A 120 -0.75 4.74 -17.66
C SER A 120 -1.88 3.99 -16.97
N THR A 121 -1.54 2.95 -16.21
CA THR A 121 -2.51 2.24 -15.37
C THR A 121 -2.81 3.12 -14.15
N ASN A 122 -3.86 3.91 -14.25
CA ASN A 122 -4.28 4.83 -13.18
C ASN A 122 -5.07 4.08 -12.11
N SER A 123 -4.36 3.50 -11.14
CA SER A 123 -4.96 2.82 -9.99
C SER A 123 -5.34 3.84 -8.91
N LEU A 124 -6.58 3.77 -8.40
CA LEU A 124 -7.14 4.71 -7.42
C LEU A 124 -7.62 3.97 -6.17
N LEU A 125 -7.16 4.42 -5.01
CA LEU A 125 -7.71 4.09 -3.69
C LEU A 125 -8.39 5.34 -3.13
N SER A 126 -9.62 5.23 -2.65
CA SER A 126 -10.30 6.33 -1.97
C SER A 126 -11.25 5.82 -0.90
N GLY A 127 -11.29 6.50 0.24
CA GLY A 127 -12.19 6.13 1.33
C GLY A 127 -11.85 6.82 2.64
N TRP A 128 -12.64 6.48 3.66
CA TRP A 128 -12.38 6.83 5.05
C TRP A 128 -11.47 5.79 5.69
N PHE A 129 -10.40 6.27 6.31
CA PHE A 129 -9.44 5.44 7.04
C PHE A 129 -9.47 5.79 8.52
N PRO A 130 -9.56 4.81 9.42
CA PRO A 130 -9.45 5.04 10.86
C PRO A 130 -8.05 5.54 11.21
N VAL A 131 -8.00 6.61 12.01
CA VAL A 131 -6.76 7.21 12.51
C VAL A 131 -6.42 6.54 13.82
N TYR A 132 -5.24 5.91 13.91
CA TYR A 132 -4.82 5.17 15.09
C TYR A 132 -3.75 5.89 15.88
N ASP A 133 -3.91 5.90 17.19
CA ASP A 133 -2.89 6.25 18.15
C ASP A 133 -2.43 5.02 18.93
N THR A 134 -1.13 4.93 19.17
CA THR A 134 -0.53 3.77 19.86
C THR A 134 -0.91 3.68 21.33
N MET A 135 -1.37 4.78 21.94
CA MET A 135 -1.76 4.83 23.36
C MET A 135 -3.28 4.83 23.56
N HIS A 136 -4.03 5.46 22.64
CA HIS A 136 -5.47 5.71 22.81
C HIS A 136 -6.35 4.98 21.79
N GLY A 137 -5.79 4.20 20.87
CA GLY A 137 -6.57 3.46 19.88
C GLY A 137 -7.11 4.36 18.77
N ILE A 138 -8.38 4.18 18.37
CA ILE A 138 -8.98 4.95 17.26
C ILE A 138 -9.26 6.39 17.70
N ARG A 139 -8.80 7.36 16.91
CA ARG A 139 -8.86 8.81 17.17
C ARG A 139 -9.55 9.56 16.02
N GLY A 140 -10.64 8.98 15.53
CA GLY A 140 -11.42 9.49 14.40
C GLY A 140 -11.05 8.84 13.07
N GLU A 141 -11.45 9.47 11.98
CA GLU A 141 -11.23 8.98 10.61
C GLU A 141 -10.77 10.12 9.69
N VAL A 142 -9.98 9.78 8.67
CA VAL A 142 -9.53 10.70 7.61
C VAL A 142 -9.94 10.17 6.24
N ASN A 143 -10.49 11.04 5.40
CA ASN A 143 -10.86 10.72 4.03
C ASN A 143 -9.70 11.07 3.09
N VAL A 144 -9.20 10.05 2.41
CA VAL A 144 -7.99 10.12 1.59
C VAL A 144 -8.30 9.60 0.19
N MET A 145 -7.65 10.19 -0.80
CA MET A 145 -7.59 9.68 -2.16
C MET A 145 -6.11 9.51 -2.56
N VAL A 146 -5.76 8.32 -3.03
CA VAL A 146 -4.41 7.95 -3.45
C VAL A 146 -4.48 7.41 -4.88
N LYS A 147 -3.69 7.98 -5.77
CA LYS A 147 -3.55 7.54 -7.16
C LYS A 147 -2.11 7.14 -7.40
N VAL A 148 -1.89 5.98 -8.01
CA VAL A 148 -0.56 5.55 -8.47
C VAL A 148 -0.54 5.53 -9.99
N GLU A 149 0.47 6.19 -10.56
CA GLU A 149 0.74 6.20 -11.99
C GLU A 149 2.08 5.50 -12.20
N LEU A 150 2.01 4.29 -12.75
CA LEU A 150 3.18 3.52 -13.16
C LEU A 150 3.52 3.88 -14.60
N PHE A 151 4.79 4.18 -14.85
CA PHE A 151 5.33 4.35 -16.19
C PHE A 151 5.80 2.99 -16.67
N SER A 152 5.20 2.48 -17.74
CA SER A 152 5.55 1.17 -18.29
C SER A 152 6.99 1.14 -18.81
N ASP A 153 7.64 0.00 -18.55
CA ASP A 153 8.49 -0.73 -19.51
C ASP A 153 9.99 -0.94 -19.25
N PHE A 154 10.52 -0.84 -18.02
CA PHE A 154 11.86 -1.41 -17.76
C PHE A 154 12.03 -1.98 -16.34
N ASN A 155 11.52 -3.19 -16.08
CA ASN A 155 12.06 -4.06 -15.02
C ASN A 155 13.37 -4.73 -15.48
N LYS A 156 14.33 -3.95 -16.00
CA LYS A 156 15.59 -4.45 -16.58
C LYS A 156 16.47 -5.14 -15.52
N PHE A 157 16.26 -4.83 -14.25
CA PHE A 157 17.08 -5.29 -13.13
C PHE A 157 16.38 -6.31 -12.22
N ARG A 158 15.12 -6.70 -12.50
CA ARG A 158 14.34 -7.68 -11.71
C ARG A 158 14.24 -7.38 -10.20
N GLN A 159 14.35 -6.10 -9.81
CA GLN A 159 14.33 -5.71 -8.40
C GLN A 159 12.91 -5.43 -7.87
N SER A 160 11.95 -5.24 -8.77
CA SER A 160 10.55 -5.01 -8.44
C SER A 160 9.68 -6.23 -8.74
N SER A 161 8.64 -6.43 -7.93
CA SER A 161 7.61 -7.44 -8.13
C SER A 161 6.28 -6.82 -8.60
N CYS A 162 6.32 -5.61 -9.15
CA CYS A 162 5.14 -4.92 -9.67
C CYS A 162 4.37 -5.83 -10.63
N GLY A 163 3.07 -5.95 -10.38
CA GLY A 163 2.16 -6.80 -11.14
C GLY A 163 2.04 -8.25 -10.68
N VAL A 164 2.86 -8.72 -9.74
CA VAL A 164 2.65 -10.01 -9.08
C VAL A 164 1.45 -9.90 -8.13
N GLN A 165 0.46 -10.78 -8.31
CA GLN A 165 -0.72 -10.80 -7.47
C GLN A 165 -0.50 -11.66 -6.23
N PHE A 166 -0.77 -11.13 -5.05
CA PHE A 166 -0.70 -11.88 -3.79
C PHE A 166 -2.09 -12.20 -3.29
N PHE A 167 -2.33 -13.46 -2.96
CA PHE A 167 -3.58 -13.94 -2.37
C PHE A 167 -3.27 -14.72 -1.10
N CYS A 168 -3.84 -14.28 0.02
CA CYS A 168 -3.74 -15.02 1.28
C CYS A 168 -4.62 -16.29 1.28
N SER A 169 -5.56 -16.40 0.34
CA SER A 169 -6.42 -17.58 0.23
C SER A 169 -5.60 -18.81 -0.17
N PRO A 170 -5.78 -19.96 0.51
CA PRO A 170 -5.15 -21.22 0.10
C PRO A 170 -5.78 -21.82 -1.16
N SER A 171 -6.96 -21.33 -1.57
CA SER A 171 -7.66 -21.73 -2.78
C SER A 171 -7.50 -20.71 -3.90
N VAL A 172 -7.70 -21.15 -5.14
CA VAL A 172 -7.71 -20.25 -6.31
C VAL A 172 -8.80 -19.19 -6.12
N PRO A 173 -8.46 -17.89 -6.19
CA PRO A 173 -9.45 -16.82 -6.10
C PRO A 173 -10.52 -16.92 -7.20
N HIS A 174 -11.75 -16.56 -6.86
CA HIS A 174 -12.85 -16.56 -7.83
C HIS A 174 -12.51 -15.69 -9.06
N GLY A 175 -12.87 -16.17 -10.26
CA GLY A 175 -12.58 -15.48 -11.51
C GLY A 175 -11.22 -15.83 -12.14
N TYR A 176 -10.39 -16.64 -11.47
CA TYR A 176 -9.11 -17.12 -11.98
C TYR A 176 -9.07 -18.64 -12.13
N ALA A 177 -8.22 -19.11 -13.03
CA ALA A 177 -7.77 -20.49 -13.14
C ALA A 177 -6.25 -20.54 -13.02
N ILE A 178 -5.72 -21.60 -12.42
CA ILE A 178 -4.28 -21.87 -12.44
C ILE A 178 -3.94 -22.51 -13.79
N GLN A 179 -3.05 -21.87 -14.54
CA GLN A 179 -2.46 -22.43 -15.74
C GLN A 179 -1.26 -23.31 -15.41
N MET A 180 -0.45 -22.91 -14.42
CA MET A 180 0.77 -23.63 -14.03
C MET A 180 1.12 -23.40 -12.56
N TYR A 181 1.61 -24.45 -11.90
CA TYR A 181 2.26 -24.36 -10.59
C TYR A 181 3.77 -24.30 -10.80
N HIS A 182 4.43 -23.29 -10.23
CA HIS A 182 5.87 -23.11 -10.37
C HIS A 182 6.66 -23.59 -9.14
N GLY A 183 5.98 -23.68 -7.99
CA GLY A 183 6.56 -24.24 -6.77
C GLY A 183 6.40 -23.32 -5.57
N PHE A 184 7.04 -23.71 -4.47
CA PHE A 184 7.02 -22.98 -3.22
C PHE A 184 7.98 -21.79 -3.26
N VAL A 185 7.54 -20.66 -2.71
CA VAL A 185 8.36 -19.46 -2.52
C VAL A 185 8.34 -19.07 -1.05
N GLU A 186 9.52 -18.75 -0.52
CA GLU A 186 9.69 -18.30 0.85
C GLU A 186 10.72 -17.18 0.94
N GLU A 187 10.63 -16.38 1.99
CA GLU A 187 11.66 -15.41 2.35
C GLU A 187 11.69 -15.17 3.86
N LEU A 188 12.88 -14.81 4.36
CA LEU A 188 13.10 -14.40 5.74
C LEU A 188 13.94 -13.13 5.77
N ILE A 189 13.50 -12.13 6.53
CA ILE A 189 14.23 -10.88 6.76
C ILE A 189 14.36 -10.67 8.27
N VAL A 190 15.56 -10.33 8.71
CA VAL A 190 15.86 -9.95 10.10
C VAL A 190 16.24 -8.48 10.13
N ASN A 191 15.71 -7.75 11.10
CA ASN A 191 16.08 -6.36 11.34
C ASN A 191 16.05 -6.04 12.83
N ASP A 192 16.80 -5.03 13.24
CA ASP A 192 16.86 -4.61 14.63
C ASP A 192 15.49 -4.09 15.11
N ASP A 193 15.09 -4.48 16.33
CA ASP A 193 13.89 -3.92 16.94
C ASP A 193 14.20 -2.53 17.53
N PRO A 194 13.49 -1.47 17.10
CA PRO A 194 13.63 -0.11 17.61
C PRO A 194 13.14 0.11 19.06
N GLU A 195 12.88 -0.93 19.87
CA GLU A 195 12.82 -0.81 21.35
C GLU A 195 14.17 -0.95 22.04
N TYR A 196 15.10 -1.70 21.44
CA TYR A 196 16.28 -2.20 22.14
C TYR A 196 17.55 -1.40 21.81
N GLN A 197 17.43 -0.30 21.08
CA GLN A 197 18.57 0.58 20.80
C GLN A 197 18.82 1.48 22.01
N TRP A 198 20.09 1.81 22.28
CA TRP A 198 20.47 2.66 23.41
C TRP A 198 19.76 4.03 23.43
N ILE A 199 19.35 4.52 22.26
CA ILE A 199 18.62 5.77 22.07
C ILE A 199 17.18 5.69 22.61
N ASP A 200 16.64 4.49 22.78
CA ASP A 200 15.28 4.24 23.24
C ASP A 200 15.13 4.45 24.76
N LYS A 201 16.24 4.49 25.52
CA LYS A 201 16.22 4.95 26.93
C LYS A 201 15.74 6.40 27.09
N ILE A 202 15.71 7.17 25.99
CA ILE A 202 15.36 8.60 25.96
C ILE A 202 14.05 8.84 25.20
N ARG A 203 13.53 7.83 24.46
CA ARG A 203 12.29 7.96 23.68
C ARG A 203 11.06 7.76 24.56
N THR A 204 9.97 8.41 24.18
CA THR A 204 8.67 8.14 24.79
C THR A 204 8.14 6.78 24.32
N PRO A 205 7.35 6.05 25.14
CA PRO A 205 6.73 4.79 24.72
C PRO A 205 5.94 4.91 23.42
N ARG A 206 5.25 6.05 23.24
CA ARG A 206 4.51 6.38 22.01
C ARG A 206 5.43 6.39 20.78
N ALA A 207 6.56 7.08 20.85
CA ALA A 207 7.51 7.19 19.76
C ALA A 207 8.18 5.86 19.42
N SER A 208 8.48 5.03 20.43
CA SER A 208 9.02 3.69 20.23
C SER A 208 7.99 2.77 19.54
N ASN A 209 6.73 2.78 19.99
CA ASN A 209 5.64 2.03 19.36
C ASN A 209 5.41 2.46 17.90
N GLU A 210 5.42 3.78 17.61
CA GLU A 210 5.32 4.30 16.24
C GLU A 210 6.50 3.86 15.36
N ALA A 211 7.71 3.80 15.92
CA ALA A 211 8.90 3.34 15.21
C ALA A 211 8.77 1.85 14.83
N ARG A 212 8.34 0.99 15.76
CA ARG A 212 8.11 -0.43 15.48
C ARG A 212 7.00 -0.66 14.45
N GLN A 213 5.87 0.04 14.57
CA GLN A 213 4.80 -0.06 13.56
C GLN A 213 5.32 0.30 12.17
N THR A 214 6.09 1.40 12.07
CA THR A 214 6.71 1.80 10.80
C THR A 214 7.64 0.72 10.26
N LEU A 215 8.45 0.09 11.13
CA LEU A 215 9.32 -1.02 10.75
C LEU A 215 8.53 -2.22 10.23
N PHE A 216 7.44 -2.62 10.89
CA PHE A 216 6.62 -3.74 10.44
C PHE A 216 6.04 -3.53 9.04
N PHE A 217 5.55 -2.33 8.73
CA PHE A 217 5.08 -2.02 7.38
C PHE A 217 6.21 -2.10 6.34
N LYS A 218 7.40 -1.58 6.67
CA LYS A 218 8.57 -1.65 5.78
C LYS A 218 9.00 -3.09 5.51
N LEU A 219 9.15 -3.87 6.58
CA LEU A 219 9.49 -5.29 6.49
C LEU A 219 8.43 -6.10 5.72
N ALA A 220 7.14 -5.78 5.88
CA ALA A 220 6.09 -6.42 5.12
C ALA A 220 6.15 -6.11 3.61
N GLY A 221 6.38 -4.85 3.25
CA GLY A 221 6.59 -4.43 1.86
C GLY A 221 7.79 -5.13 1.24
N GLU A 222 8.93 -5.09 1.94
CA GLU A 222 10.18 -5.69 1.48
C GLU A 222 10.08 -7.21 1.32
N LEU A 223 9.52 -7.91 2.31
CA LEU A 223 9.29 -9.36 2.26
C LEU A 223 8.42 -9.74 1.07
N ARG A 224 7.30 -9.03 0.88
CA ARG A 224 6.38 -9.28 -0.23
C ARG A 224 7.08 -9.04 -1.58
N ARG A 225 7.86 -7.95 -1.70
CA ARG A 225 8.63 -7.67 -2.91
C ARG A 225 9.63 -8.79 -3.22
N ARG A 226 10.43 -9.22 -2.24
CA ARG A 226 11.42 -10.30 -2.44
C ARG A 226 10.77 -11.62 -2.84
N ILE A 227 9.67 -12.01 -2.21
CA ILE A 227 8.89 -13.20 -2.60
C ILE A 227 8.33 -13.05 -4.01
N GLY A 228 7.84 -11.87 -4.37
CA GLY A 228 7.31 -11.61 -5.71
C GLY A 228 8.37 -11.66 -6.79
N VAL A 229 9.60 -11.19 -6.50
CA VAL A 229 10.75 -11.37 -7.40
C VAL A 229 11.06 -12.86 -7.59
N LYS A 230 11.10 -13.66 -6.52
CA LYS A 230 11.27 -15.13 -6.63
C LYS A 230 10.15 -15.77 -7.46
N ALA A 231 8.91 -15.32 -7.30
CA ALA A 231 7.78 -15.82 -8.09
C ALA A 231 7.95 -15.52 -9.59
N LEU A 232 8.41 -14.31 -9.95
CA LEU A 232 8.73 -13.93 -11.33
C LEU A 232 9.90 -14.72 -11.91
N GLU A 233 10.94 -14.98 -11.11
CA GLU A 233 12.10 -15.79 -11.53
C GLU A 233 11.70 -17.22 -11.87
N LEU A 234 10.72 -17.78 -11.16
CA LEU A 234 10.12 -19.08 -11.46
C LEU A 234 9.13 -19.03 -12.65
N GLY A 235 8.81 -17.85 -13.19
CA GLY A 235 7.86 -17.68 -14.30
C GLY A 235 6.40 -17.51 -13.89
N GLY A 236 6.13 -17.32 -12.59
CA GLY A 236 4.79 -17.05 -12.06
C GLY A 236 4.38 -15.58 -12.17
N ASN A 237 3.07 -15.34 -12.10
CA ASN A 237 2.49 -13.99 -12.04
C ASN A 237 1.67 -13.75 -10.77
N ALA A 238 1.58 -14.76 -9.90
CA ALA A 238 0.86 -14.67 -8.64
C ALA A 238 1.44 -15.61 -7.58
N VAL A 239 1.18 -15.28 -6.32
CA VAL A 239 1.47 -16.10 -5.14
C VAL A 239 0.16 -16.36 -4.41
N ILE A 240 -0.23 -17.63 -4.31
CA ILE A 240 -1.42 -18.07 -3.55
C ILE A 240 -1.02 -18.68 -2.21
N GLY A 241 -1.94 -18.69 -1.26
CA GLY A 241 -1.67 -19.12 0.11
C GLY A 241 -0.58 -18.28 0.78
N TYR A 242 -0.45 -17.01 0.39
CA TYR A 242 0.55 -16.12 0.98
C TYR A 242 0.28 -15.95 2.47
N SER A 243 1.26 -16.34 3.29
CA SER A 243 1.21 -16.18 4.73
C SER A 243 2.45 -15.45 5.19
N GLN A 244 2.25 -14.49 6.09
CA GLN A 244 3.32 -13.69 6.67
C GLN A 244 3.24 -13.76 8.19
N CYS A 245 4.38 -14.00 8.83
CA CYS A 245 4.54 -14.09 10.27
C CYS A 245 5.64 -13.13 10.74
N PHE A 246 5.43 -12.52 11.89
CA PHE A 246 6.44 -11.72 12.58
C PHE A 246 6.77 -12.39 13.92
N ASP A 247 8.06 -12.55 14.19
CA ASP A 247 8.59 -13.04 15.44
C ASP A 247 9.42 -11.94 16.09
N LEU A 248 9.18 -11.70 17.37
CA LEU A 248 9.94 -10.75 18.18
C LEU A 248 10.93 -11.54 19.02
N GLU A 249 12.15 -11.65 18.51
CA GLU A 249 13.20 -12.45 19.11
C GLU A 249 14.11 -11.54 19.92
N GLY A 250 13.67 -11.06 21.09
CA GLY A 250 14.47 -10.33 22.09
C GLY A 250 15.74 -9.62 21.57
N GLU A 251 16.92 -10.20 21.85
CA GLU A 251 18.23 -9.64 21.45
C GLU A 251 18.54 -9.70 19.94
N LEU A 252 17.81 -10.51 19.16
CA LEU A 252 17.97 -10.72 17.72
C LEU A 252 17.08 -9.78 16.89
N GLY A 253 16.14 -9.07 17.53
CA GLY A 253 15.29 -8.07 16.90
C GLY A 253 13.99 -8.63 16.34
N VAL A 254 13.56 -8.08 15.19
CA VAL A 254 12.34 -8.46 14.48
C VAL A 254 12.69 -9.38 13.32
N VAL A 255 12.13 -10.59 13.34
CA VAL A 255 12.20 -11.53 12.22
C VAL A 255 10.85 -11.53 11.51
N VAL A 256 10.87 -11.38 10.19
CA VAL A 256 9.67 -11.53 9.35
C VAL A 256 9.87 -12.70 8.39
N ARG A 257 8.87 -13.57 8.32
CA ARG A 257 8.86 -14.78 7.47
C ARG A 257 7.65 -14.76 6.57
N GLY A 258 7.85 -15.05 5.30
CA GLY A 258 6.78 -15.10 4.31
C GLY A 258 6.88 -16.37 3.48
N ILE A 259 5.74 -17.00 3.23
CA ILE A 259 5.65 -18.23 2.43
C ILE A 259 4.47 -18.15 1.46
N GLY A 260 4.51 -18.93 0.38
CA GLY A 260 3.40 -19.08 -0.54
C GLY A 260 3.72 -20.03 -1.70
N THR A 261 2.77 -20.20 -2.62
CA THR A 261 2.97 -20.99 -3.84
C THR A 261 2.94 -20.07 -5.06
N SER A 262 4.03 -20.06 -5.83
CA SER A 262 4.11 -19.34 -7.11
C SER A 262 3.30 -20.10 -8.17
N VAL A 263 2.43 -19.36 -8.85
CA VAL A 263 1.54 -19.89 -9.90
C VAL A 263 1.44 -18.91 -11.06
N THR A 264 1.07 -19.42 -12.23
CA THR A 264 0.52 -18.60 -13.32
C THR A 264 -1.00 -18.67 -13.25
N LEU A 265 -1.63 -17.54 -12.95
CA LEU A 265 -3.07 -17.35 -13.02
C LEU A 265 -3.49 -16.73 -14.35
N THR A 266 -4.59 -17.24 -14.88
CA THR A 266 -5.31 -16.68 -16.03
C THR A 266 -6.73 -16.34 -15.59
N LYS A 267 -7.30 -15.24 -16.07
CA LYS A 267 -8.71 -14.95 -15.80
C LYS A 267 -9.58 -15.93 -16.58
N LEU A 268 -10.66 -16.39 -15.97
CA LEU A 268 -11.57 -17.36 -16.60
C LEU A 268 -12.20 -16.87 -17.91
N ARG A 269 -12.24 -15.55 -18.15
CA ARG A 269 -12.72 -14.95 -19.40
C ARG A 269 -11.73 -15.07 -20.57
N ASP A 270 -10.47 -15.36 -20.26
CA ASP A 270 -9.37 -15.49 -21.23
C ASP A 270 -9.02 -16.95 -21.53
N VAL A 271 -9.80 -17.90 -20.98
CA VAL A 271 -9.66 -19.33 -21.31
C VAL A 271 -10.41 -19.57 -22.63
N PRO A 272 -9.71 -19.89 -23.73
CA PRO A 272 -10.41 -20.25 -24.97
C PRO A 272 -11.32 -21.46 -24.70
N PRO A 273 -12.53 -21.50 -25.27
CA PRO A 273 -13.40 -22.65 -25.14
C PRO A 273 -12.63 -23.89 -25.60
N LEU A 274 -12.67 -24.96 -24.79
CA LEU A 274 -12.11 -26.25 -25.15
C LEU A 274 -12.72 -26.68 -26.47
N THR A 275 -11.92 -26.68 -27.55
CA THR A 275 -12.33 -27.26 -28.82
C THR A 275 -12.45 -28.76 -28.59
N ILE A 276 -13.68 -29.23 -28.43
CA ILE A 276 -13.97 -30.66 -28.47
C ILE A 276 -13.63 -31.08 -29.91
N LEU A 277 -12.57 -31.85 -30.06
CA LEU A 277 -12.31 -32.59 -31.30
C LEU A 277 -13.44 -33.60 -31.42
N GLU A 278 -14.50 -33.25 -32.14
CA GLU A 278 -15.43 -34.24 -32.67
C GLU A 278 -14.62 -35.14 -33.60
N SER A 279 -14.31 -36.34 -33.12
CA SER A 279 -13.83 -37.42 -33.94
C SER A 279 -14.94 -37.75 -34.94
N ASN A 280 -14.81 -37.24 -36.16
CA ASN A 280 -15.61 -37.70 -37.30
C ASN A 280 -15.33 -39.19 -37.51
N ASN A 281 -16.19 -40.05 -36.97
CA ASN A 281 -16.35 -41.41 -37.44
C ASN A 281 -17.24 -41.36 -38.69
N GLU A 282 -16.60 -41.35 -39.86
CA GLU A 282 -17.26 -41.74 -41.11
C GLU A 282 -17.15 -43.26 -41.24
N GLU A 283 -18.30 -43.94 -41.18
CA GLU A 283 -18.55 -45.25 -41.80
C GLU A 283 -19.36 -45.04 -43.09
#